data_AF-A0A2X3EF30-F1
#
_entry.id   AF-A0A2X3EF30-F1
#
_cell.length_a   1.000
_cell.length_b   1.000
_cell.length_c   1.000
_cell.angle_alpha   90.00
_cell.angle_beta   90.00
_cell.angle_gamma   90.00
#
_symmetry.space_group_name_H-M   'P 1'
#
loop_
_entity.id
_entity.type
_entity.pdbx_description
1 polymer ?
#
loop_
_entity_poly.entity_id
_entity_poly.type
_entity_poly.pdbx_seq_one_letter_code
_entity_poly.pdbx_strand_id
1 'polypeptide(L)'
;MRYPVDAGDRHCAGPYLSILQEGKDLERFNNLVLVHAVRYAADLSYLPLMRELEQRYAGKLRIQTVVSRETVEGSLTGRVPFLIETGALEEAVGLPMTTDTSHVMLCGNPQMVRDTQQLLKRPGR
;
A
#
# COMPACT_ATOMS: atom_id res chain seq x y z
N MET A 1 11.14 -1.42 -7.02
CA MET A 1 9.79 -0.83 -6.83
C MET A 1 9.60 -0.54 -5.35
N ARG A 2 8.96 0.56 -4.92
CA ARG A 2 8.70 0.79 -3.48
C ARG A 2 7.21 0.57 -3.19
N TYR A 3 6.90 -0.37 -2.31
CA TYR A 3 5.56 -0.63 -1.78
C TYR A 3 5.48 -0.07 -0.35
N PRO A 4 5.18 1.21 -0.13
CA PRO A 4 4.64 1.63 1.15
C PRO A 4 3.29 0.93 1.39
N VAL A 5 3.30 -0.06 2.27
CA VAL A 5 2.11 -0.67 2.83
C VAL A 5 1.87 0.00 4.18
N ASP A 6 0.82 0.81 4.23
CA ASP A 6 0.24 1.30 5.46
C ASP A 6 -0.92 0.40 5.86
N ALA A 7 -0.79 -0.28 6.99
CA ALA A 7 -1.93 -0.92 7.64
C ALA A 7 -1.95 -0.60 9.13
N GLY A 8 -2.38 0.62 9.46
CA GLY A 8 -2.66 1.01 10.83
C GLY A 8 -3.33 2.38 10.97
N ASP A 9 -4.31 2.44 11.88
CA ASP A 9 -5.13 3.58 12.34
C ASP A 9 -4.55 4.99 12.04
N ARG A 10 -5.15 5.67 11.05
CA ARG A 10 -5.17 7.14 10.76
C ARG A 10 -3.85 7.94 10.77
N HIS A 11 -2.72 7.42 11.25
CA HIS A 11 -1.52 8.20 11.55
C HIS A 11 -0.25 7.72 10.82
N CYS A 12 -0.25 6.50 10.27
CA CYS A 12 0.94 5.93 9.61
C CYS A 12 1.09 6.37 8.14
N ALA A 13 0.05 6.90 7.49
CA ALA A 13 0.14 7.40 6.11
C ALA A 13 1.00 8.68 5.99
N GLY A 14 1.15 9.45 7.07
CA GLY A 14 1.78 10.78 7.06
C GLY A 14 3.20 10.82 6.45
N PRO A 15 4.14 9.96 6.88
CA PRO A 15 5.49 9.94 6.31
C PRO A 15 5.51 9.65 4.80
N TYR A 16 4.66 8.74 4.32
CA TYR A 16 4.61 8.39 2.90
C TYR A 16 4.00 9.50 2.06
N LEU A 17 2.93 10.13 2.56
CA LEU A 17 2.32 11.29 1.91
C LEU A 17 3.31 12.44 1.81
N SER A 18 4.07 12.72 2.87
CA SER A 18 5.13 13.74 2.86
C SER A 18 6.19 13.45 1.78
N ILE A 19 6.69 12.21 1.71
CA ILE A 19 7.66 11.79 0.68
C ILE A 19 7.08 11.96 -0.73
N LEU A 20 5.82 11.58 -0.95
CA LEU A 20 5.14 11.71 -2.24
C LEU A 20 4.84 13.17 -2.59
N GLN A 21 4.57 14.03 -1.61
CA GLN A 21 4.38 15.47 -1.84
C GLN A 21 5.70 16.16 -2.19
N GLU A 22 6.78 15.81 -1.50
CA GLU A 22 8.12 16.35 -1.74
C GLU A 22 8.70 15.87 -3.08
N GLY A 23 8.46 14.60 -3.45
CA GLY A 23 8.82 14.05 -4.75
C GLY A 23 10.31 13.82 -4.98
N LYS A 24 11.16 14.05 -3.98
CA LYS A 24 12.62 13.88 -4.09
C LYS A 24 13.02 12.42 -4.22
N ASP A 25 13.97 12.17 -5.12
CA ASP A 25 14.55 10.85 -5.43
C ASP A 25 13.54 9.73 -5.74
N LEU A 26 12.36 10.08 -6.26
CA LEU A 26 11.38 9.09 -6.69
C LEU A 26 11.57 8.66 -8.15
N GLU A 27 12.41 9.37 -8.91
CA GLU A 27 12.69 9.08 -10.32
C GLU A 27 13.27 7.70 -10.55
N ARG A 28 14.16 7.24 -9.66
CA ARG A 28 14.80 5.91 -9.69
C ARG A 28 13.84 4.72 -9.60
N PHE A 29 12.58 4.93 -9.20
CA PHE A 29 11.59 3.86 -9.15
C PHE A 29 10.71 3.91 -10.39
N ASN A 30 10.50 2.76 -11.05
CA ASN A 30 9.59 2.69 -12.20
C ASN A 30 8.11 2.77 -11.79
N ASN A 31 7.77 2.21 -10.63
CA ASN A 31 6.41 2.21 -10.09
C ASN A 31 6.46 2.46 -8.58
N LEU A 32 5.41 3.12 -8.08
CA LEU A 32 5.14 3.40 -6.68
C LEU A 32 3.73 2.88 -6.38
N VAL A 33 3.58 2.11 -5.31
CA VAL A 33 2.29 1.54 -4.90
C VAL A 33 2.04 1.91 -3.45
N LEU A 34 1.06 2.76 -3.19
CA LEU A 34 0.65 3.10 -1.83
C LEU A 34 -0.59 2.29 -1.47
N VAL A 35 -0.43 1.38 -0.52
CA VAL A 35 -1.54 0.63 0.05
C VAL A 35 -1.96 1.29 1.35
N HIS A 36 -3.21 1.73 1.44
CA HIS A 36 -3.77 2.32 2.65
C HIS A 36 -4.89 1.44 3.19
N ALA A 37 -4.62 0.76 4.30
CA ALA A 37 -5.53 -0.19 4.91
C ALA A 37 -6.12 0.31 6.23
N VAL A 38 -7.46 0.33 6.30
CA VAL A 38 -8.23 0.84 7.42
C VAL A 38 -9.35 -0.14 7.83
N ARG A 39 -10.10 0.22 8.87
CA ARG A 39 -11.23 -0.61 9.35
C ARG A 39 -12.48 -0.37 8.50
N TYR A 40 -12.83 0.91 8.34
CA TYR A 40 -14.02 1.36 7.63
C TYR A 40 -13.65 2.40 6.56
N ALA A 41 -14.47 2.53 5.52
CA ALA A 41 -14.30 3.50 4.44
C ALA A 41 -14.21 4.94 4.98
N ALA A 42 -14.98 5.23 6.04
CA ALA A 42 -14.97 6.53 6.72
C ALA A 42 -13.60 6.90 7.32
N ASP A 43 -12.72 5.92 7.54
CA ASP A 43 -11.35 6.14 8.04
C ASP A 43 -10.34 6.48 6.93
N LEU A 44 -10.75 6.45 5.64
CA LEU A 44 -9.90 6.80 4.49
C LEU A 44 -9.75 8.34 4.34
N SER A 45 -9.43 9.04 5.43
CA SER A 45 -9.41 10.51 5.49
C SER A 45 -8.42 11.17 4.51
N TYR A 46 -7.36 10.45 4.13
CA TYR A 46 -6.35 10.95 3.19
C TYR A 46 -6.62 10.61 1.72
N LEU A 47 -7.73 9.92 1.42
CA LEU A 47 -8.05 9.49 0.06
C LEU A 47 -8.07 10.65 -0.96
N PRO A 48 -8.65 11.85 -0.65
CA PRO A 48 -8.60 12.97 -1.58
C PRO A 48 -7.17 13.37 -1.96
N LEU A 49 -6.28 13.54 -0.97
CA LEU A 49 -4.88 13.88 -1.20
C LEU A 49 -4.14 12.76 -1.96
N MET A 50 -4.41 11.50 -1.64
CA MET A 50 -3.81 10.37 -2.35
C MET A 50 -4.21 10.36 -3.84
N ARG A 51 -5.46 10.71 -4.17
CA ARG A 51 -5.92 10.81 -5.57
C ARG A 51 -5.28 11.98 -6.30
N GLU A 52 -5.11 13.13 -5.65
CA GLU A 52 -4.35 14.26 -6.22
C GLU A 52 -2.91 13.85 -6.55
N LEU A 53 -2.26 13.14 -5.63
CA LEU A 53 -0.90 12.62 -5.84
C LEU A 53 -0.87 11.59 -6.98
N GLU A 54 -1.84 10.68 -7.04
CA GLU A 54 -1.94 9.68 -8.11
C GLU A 54 -1.98 10.34 -9.50
N GLN A 55 -2.77 11.40 -9.64
CA GLN A 55 -2.84 12.20 -10.86
C GLN A 55 -1.52 12.91 -11.15
N ARG A 56 -0.89 13.53 -10.14
CA ARG A 56 0.41 14.22 -10.27
C ARG A 56 1.51 13.30 -10.82
N TYR A 57 1.49 12.03 -10.46
CA TYR A 57 2.50 11.05 -10.87
C TYR A 57 2.14 10.32 -12.18
N ALA A 58 1.06 10.68 -12.87
CA ALA A 58 0.73 10.23 -14.23
C ALA A 58 0.89 8.71 -14.46
N GLY A 59 0.31 7.89 -13.57
CA GLY A 59 0.34 6.42 -13.67
C GLY A 59 1.57 5.74 -13.06
N LYS A 60 2.58 6.52 -12.63
CA LYS A 60 3.73 6.02 -11.87
C LYS A 60 3.35 5.63 -10.44
N LEU A 61 2.42 6.38 -9.82
CA LEU A 61 1.85 6.09 -8.51
C LEU A 61 0.51 5.38 -8.70
N ARG A 62 0.29 4.31 -7.93
CA ARG A 62 -0.98 3.59 -7.84
C ARG A 62 -1.42 3.56 -6.39
N ILE A 63 -2.67 3.95 -6.14
CA ILE A 63 -3.28 3.94 -4.81
C ILE A 63 -4.21 2.75 -4.69
N GLN A 64 -3.90 1.84 -3.76
CA GLN A 64 -4.79 0.74 -3.40
C GLN A 64 -5.34 0.96 -1.99
N THR A 65 -6.66 0.99 -1.87
CA THR A 65 -7.33 1.06 -0.55
C THR A 65 -7.74 -0.33 -0.09
N VAL A 66 -7.67 -0.56 1.22
CA VAL A 66 -8.13 -1.80 1.85
C VAL A 66 -9.02 -1.46 3.04
N VAL A 67 -10.19 -2.09 3.13
CA VAL A 67 -11.12 -1.97 4.26
C VAL A 67 -11.32 -3.35 4.87
N SER A 68 -11.20 -3.47 6.19
CA SER A 68 -11.20 -4.78 6.85
C SER A 68 -12.54 -5.21 7.43
N ARG A 69 -13.52 -4.30 7.58
CA ARG A 69 -14.79 -4.57 8.27
C ARG A 69 -16.04 -4.30 7.44
N GLU A 70 -15.90 -3.93 6.18
CA GLU A 70 -17.00 -3.69 5.24
C GLU A 70 -16.52 -3.91 3.80
N THR A 71 -17.45 -3.93 2.85
CA THR A 71 -17.16 -4.02 1.43
C THR A 71 -17.53 -2.70 0.76
N VAL A 72 -16.57 -2.13 0.04
CA VAL A 72 -16.67 -0.82 -0.60
C VAL A 72 -16.18 -0.96 -2.03
N GLU A 73 -16.90 -0.36 -2.97
CA GLU A 73 -16.50 -0.36 -4.38
C GLU A 73 -15.14 0.33 -4.56
N GLY A 74 -14.23 -0.31 -5.30
CA GLY A 74 -12.88 0.22 -5.53
C GLY A 74 -11.88 -0.02 -4.38
N SER A 75 -12.29 -0.71 -3.30
CA SER A 75 -11.41 -1.12 -2.21
C SER A 75 -11.33 -2.64 -2.09
N LEU A 76 -10.17 -3.16 -1.70
CA LEU A 76 -10.06 -4.56 -1.32
C LEU A 76 -10.64 -4.76 0.08
N THR A 77 -11.30 -5.90 0.29
CA THR A 77 -11.83 -6.26 1.61
C THR A 77 -10.90 -7.25 2.30
N GLY A 78 -10.43 -6.93 3.51
CA GLY A 78 -9.65 -7.84 4.35
C GLY A 78 -8.43 -7.21 5.02
N ARG A 79 -7.42 -8.04 5.31
CA ARG A 79 -6.16 -7.62 5.92
C ARG A 79 -5.01 -7.76 4.93
N VAL A 80 -4.06 -6.82 4.95
CA VAL A 80 -2.97 -6.79 3.97
C VAL A 80 -2.16 -8.10 3.87
N PRO A 81 -1.72 -8.76 4.97
CA PRO A 81 -0.99 -10.02 4.86
C PRO A 81 -1.76 -11.08 4.05
N PHE A 82 -3.06 -11.20 4.29
CA PHE A 82 -3.91 -12.17 3.57
C PHE A 82 -4.06 -11.81 2.09
N LEU A 83 -4.22 -10.53 1.77
CA LEU A 83 -4.31 -10.05 0.39
C LEU A 83 -3.00 -10.23 -0.39
N ILE A 84 -1.85 -10.17 0.29
CA ILE A 84 -0.55 -10.51 -0.29
C ILE A 84 -0.45 -12.02 -0.50
N GLU A 85 -0.81 -12.81 0.50
CA GLU A 85 -0.67 -14.27 0.46
C GLU A 85 -1.51 -14.89 -0.68
N THR A 86 -2.72 -14.37 -0.87
CA THR A 86 -3.66 -14.81 -1.91
C THR A 86 -3.34 -14.23 -3.30
N GLY A 87 -2.45 -13.24 -3.40
CA GLY A 87 -2.16 -12.53 -4.66
C GLY A 87 -3.19 -11.46 -5.03
N ALA A 88 -4.28 -11.30 -4.27
CA ALA A 88 -5.34 -10.33 -4.54
C ALA A 88 -4.82 -8.88 -4.57
N LEU A 89 -3.80 -8.57 -3.76
CA LEU A 89 -3.19 -7.24 -3.78
C LEU A 89 -2.41 -6.99 -5.09
N GLU A 90 -1.66 -7.99 -5.56
CA GLU A 90 -0.86 -7.91 -6.78
C GLU A 90 -1.76 -7.79 -8.01
N GLU A 91 -2.86 -8.55 -8.04
CA GLU A 91 -3.88 -8.50 -9.07
C GLU A 91 -4.56 -7.13 -9.15
N ALA A 92 -4.99 -6.59 -8.01
CA ALA A 92 -5.66 -5.28 -7.95
C ALA A 92 -4.74 -4.13 -8.39
N VAL A 93 -3.46 -4.20 -8.03
CA VAL A 93 -2.46 -3.19 -8.40
C VAL A 93 -1.94 -3.41 -9.83
N GLY A 94 -2.04 -4.64 -10.35
CA GLY A 94 -1.50 -5.05 -11.65
C GLY A 94 0.03 -5.07 -11.67
N LEU A 95 0.68 -5.35 -10.54
CA LEU A 95 2.15 -5.45 -10.42
C LEU A 95 2.51 -6.64 -9.54
N PRO A 96 3.41 -7.53 -9.99
CA PRO A 96 3.92 -8.58 -9.13
C PRO A 96 4.83 -7.99 -8.05
N MET A 97 4.86 -8.64 -6.90
CA MET A 97 5.73 -8.33 -5.78
C MET A 97 6.74 -9.48 -5.61
N THR A 98 7.92 -9.31 -6.21
CA THR A 98 9.03 -10.28 -6.15
C THR A 98 10.25 -9.71 -5.42
N THR A 99 11.05 -10.58 -4.81
CA THR A 99 12.29 -10.23 -4.11
C THR A 99 13.27 -9.41 -4.94
N ASP A 100 13.35 -9.69 -6.25
CA ASP A 100 14.32 -9.05 -7.14
C ASP A 100 13.90 -7.65 -7.59
N THR A 101 12.58 -7.39 -7.62
CA THR A 101 12.03 -6.18 -8.26
C THR A 101 11.33 -5.25 -7.27
N SER A 102 11.07 -5.73 -6.05
CA SER A 102 10.23 -5.06 -5.06
C SER A 102 10.96 -4.77 -3.77
N HIS A 103 10.67 -3.60 -3.22
CA HIS A 103 11.15 -3.12 -1.94
C HIS A 103 9.94 -2.68 -1.13
N VAL A 104 9.60 -3.43 -0.09
CA VAL A 104 8.40 -3.19 0.71
C VAL A 104 8.75 -2.37 1.95
N MET A 105 8.04 -1.27 2.16
CA MET A 105 8.06 -0.53 3.42
C MET A 105 6.76 -0.79 4.15
N LEU A 106 6.83 -1.10 5.44
CA LEU A 106 5.66 -1.39 6.25
C LEU A 106 5.55 -0.34 7.37
N CYS A 107 4.40 0.32 7.48
CA CYS A 107 4.00 1.12 8.65
C CYS A 107 2.65 0.64 9.13
N GLY A 108 2.44 0.62 10.43
CA GLY A 108 1.13 0.39 11.00
C GLY A 108 1.18 -0.44 12.27
N ASN A 109 0.13 -1.23 12.50
CA ASN A 109 0.04 -2.06 13.69
C ASN A 109 1.21 -3.06 13.74
N PRO A 110 1.94 -3.17 14.87
CA PRO A 110 3.08 -4.10 15.01
C PRO A 110 2.76 -5.55 14.63
N GLN A 111 1.53 -6.02 14.87
CA GLN A 111 1.12 -7.35 14.47
C GLN A 111 1.08 -7.49 12.94
N MET A 112 0.48 -6.52 12.24
CA MET A 112 0.44 -6.54 10.78
C MET A 112 1.83 -6.47 10.17
N VAL A 113 2.71 -5.61 10.72
CA VAL A 113 4.09 -5.50 10.26
C VAL A 113 4.81 -6.85 10.38
N ARG A 114 4.72 -7.50 11.56
CA ARG A 114 5.34 -8.81 11.78
C ARG A 114 4.78 -9.88 10.83
N ASP A 115 3.47 -9.97 10.70
CA ASP A 115 2.82 -10.99 9.86
C ASP A 115 3.21 -10.81 8.38
N THR A 116 3.22 -9.57 7.90
CA THR A 116 3.65 -9.25 6.52
C THR A 116 5.12 -9.54 6.31
N GLN A 117 5.99 -9.19 7.27
CA GLN A 117 7.43 -9.51 7.17
C GLN A 117 7.70 -11.01 7.14
N GLN A 118 6.98 -11.81 7.91
CA GLN A 118 7.13 -13.27 7.87
C GLN A 118 6.68 -13.85 6.55
N LEU A 119 5.60 -13.32 5.99
CA LEU A 119 5.08 -13.72 4.68
C LEU A 119 6.08 -13.41 3.55
N LEU A 120 6.68 -12.21 3.57
CA LEU A 120 7.70 -11.75 2.61
C LEU A 120 9.10 -12.34 2.83
N LYS A 121 9.25 -13.30 3.74
CA LYS A 121 10.51 -14.07 3.93
C LYS A 121 10.39 -15.50 3.43
N ARG A 122 9.21 -15.91 2.96
CA ARG A 122 8.98 -17.27 2.46
C ARG A 122 9.66 -17.43 1.10
N PRO A 123 10.19 -18.62 0.76
CA PRO A 123 10.83 -18.85 -0.53
C PRO A 123 9.92 -18.41 -1.69
N GLY A 124 10.42 -17.54 -2.57
CA GLY A 124 9.66 -16.97 -3.68
C GLY A 124 8.96 -15.63 -3.40
N ARG A 125 9.09 -15.07 -2.19
CA ARG A 125 8.58 -13.74 -1.80
C ARG A 125 9.52 -13.00 -0.88
#